data_AF-A0A7C9EXF9-F1
#
_entry.id   AF-A0A7C9EXF9-F1
#
_cell.length_a   1.000
_cell.length_b   1.000
_cell.length_c   1.000
_cell.angle_alpha   90.00
_cell.angle_beta   90.00
_cell.angle_gamma   90.00
#
_symmetry.space_group_name_H-M   'P 1'
#
loop_
_entity.id
_entity.type
_entity.pdbx_description
1 polymer ?
#
loop_
_entity_poly.entity_id
_entity_poly.type
_entity_poly.pdbx_seq_one_letter_code
_entity_poly.pdbx_strand_id
1 'polypeptide(L)'
;MMSQSNTMVPEYVFTFEHGKSKRPFGRLWWDETMATVVTYPNCHSQVVLHPEQDRVLTVRECARLQGFPDDYRFCGTVKERYRQVGNAVAIPVAKALGYALGIASQKLIGKEPLMTLPPKFAYSNRL
;
A
#
# COMPACT_ATOMS: atom_id res chain seq x y z
N MET A 1 -27.13 5.98 33.33
CA MET A 1 -26.04 5.87 32.34
C MET A 1 -26.62 5.24 31.10
N MET A 2 -26.79 6.00 30.01
CA MET A 2 -27.44 5.49 28.80
C MET A 2 -26.58 4.37 28.20
N SER A 3 -27.14 3.17 28.16
CA SER A 3 -26.58 2.05 27.40
C SER A 3 -26.44 2.51 25.97
N GLN A 4 -25.21 2.51 25.43
CA GLN A 4 -24.98 2.75 24.01
C GLN A 4 -25.87 1.80 23.23
N SER A 5 -26.92 2.35 22.62
CA SER A 5 -27.81 1.61 21.75
C SER A 5 -26.96 1.03 20.64
N ASN A 6 -27.26 -0.21 20.26
CA ASN A 6 -26.54 -0.98 19.26
C ASN A 6 -26.77 -0.40 17.85
N THR A 7 -26.35 0.85 17.64
CA THR A 7 -26.53 1.59 16.40
C THR A 7 -25.50 1.08 15.40
N MET A 8 -25.97 0.61 14.24
CA MET A 8 -25.12 0.01 13.19
C MET A 8 -24.03 0.96 12.67
N VAL A 9 -24.27 2.28 12.77
CA VAL A 9 -23.31 3.31 12.36
C VAL A 9 -22.81 4.06 13.60
N PRO A 10 -21.50 4.04 13.89
CA PRO A 10 -20.94 4.78 15.01
C PRO A 10 -21.10 6.30 14.85
N GLU A 11 -21.53 7.00 15.90
CA GLU A 11 -21.80 8.46 15.83
C GLU A 11 -20.59 9.30 15.41
N TYR A 12 -19.38 8.87 15.82
CA TYR A 12 -18.14 9.60 15.50
C TYR A 12 -17.89 9.70 13.98
N VAL A 13 -18.48 8.83 13.17
CA VAL A 13 -18.35 8.86 11.70
C VAL A 13 -18.86 10.19 11.15
N PHE A 14 -19.95 10.73 11.70
CA PHE A 14 -20.54 11.99 11.26
C PHE A 14 -19.74 13.22 11.70
N THR A 15 -18.92 13.09 12.74
CA THR A 15 -18.09 14.20 13.27
C THR A 15 -16.63 14.11 12.85
N PHE A 16 -16.22 13.01 12.20
CA PHE A 16 -14.84 12.78 11.76
C PHE A 16 -14.36 13.90 10.82
N GLU A 17 -13.21 14.51 11.16
CA GLU A 17 -12.65 15.69 10.49
C GLU A 17 -13.70 16.81 10.27
N HIS A 18 -14.44 17.16 11.33
CA HIS A 18 -15.52 18.16 11.31
C HIS A 18 -16.67 17.80 10.35
N GLY A 19 -16.92 16.50 10.14
CA GLY A 19 -17.99 15.99 9.28
C GLY A 19 -17.76 16.17 7.78
N LYS A 20 -16.53 16.53 7.37
CA LYS A 20 -16.20 16.76 5.95
C LYS A 20 -15.64 15.52 5.25
N SER A 21 -15.26 14.51 6.02
CA SER A 21 -14.45 13.41 5.53
C SER A 21 -15.29 12.17 5.23
N LYS A 22 -15.00 11.57 4.08
CA LYS A 22 -15.65 10.34 3.59
C LYS A 22 -14.78 9.10 3.80
N ARG A 23 -13.71 9.22 4.59
CA ARG A 23 -12.73 8.16 4.80
C ARG A 23 -13.20 7.04 5.73
N PRO A 24 -13.88 7.32 6.86
CA PRO A 24 -14.32 6.26 7.77
C PRO A 24 -15.23 5.26 7.04
N PHE A 25 -14.89 3.98 7.16
CA PHE A 25 -15.55 2.86 6.49
C PHE A 25 -15.67 3.02 4.97
N GLY A 26 -14.76 3.78 4.36
CA GLY A 26 -14.69 3.93 2.92
C GLY A 26 -14.25 2.63 2.23
N ARG A 27 -14.86 2.37 1.08
CA ARG A 27 -14.54 1.23 0.22
C ARG A 27 -13.77 1.70 -1.00
N LEU A 28 -12.73 0.93 -1.36
CA LEU A 28 -12.03 1.15 -2.62
C LEU A 28 -12.89 0.73 -3.80
N TRP A 29 -12.59 1.29 -4.97
CA TRP A 29 -13.09 0.78 -6.24
C TRP A 29 -11.98 0.21 -7.12
N TRP A 30 -12.35 -0.59 -8.11
CA TRP A 30 -11.40 -1.22 -9.05
C TRP A 30 -10.60 -0.20 -9.87
N ASP A 31 -11.21 0.94 -10.17
CA ASP A 31 -10.60 2.04 -10.93
C ASP A 31 -9.93 3.09 -10.03
N GLU A 32 -9.88 2.86 -8.71
CA GLU A 32 -9.26 3.76 -7.74
C GLU A 32 -7.85 3.30 -7.36
N THR A 33 -7.01 4.25 -6.97
CA THR A 33 -5.66 3.98 -6.45
C THR A 33 -5.61 4.11 -4.94
N MET A 34 -4.84 3.23 -4.30
CA MET A 34 -4.43 3.41 -2.92
C MET A 34 -3.32 4.45 -2.82
N ALA A 35 -3.57 5.56 -2.11
CA ALA A 35 -2.60 6.64 -1.95
C ALA A 35 -1.33 6.18 -1.22
N THR A 36 -1.47 5.44 -0.13
CA THR A 36 -0.34 4.86 0.61
C THR A 36 -0.79 3.58 1.30
N VAL A 37 -0.06 2.48 1.06
CA VAL A 37 -0.25 1.25 1.81
C VAL A 37 0.35 1.43 3.20
N VAL A 38 -0.50 1.48 4.22
CA VAL A 38 -0.07 1.73 5.60
C VAL A 38 0.20 0.44 6.38
N THR A 39 0.78 0.61 7.57
CA THR A 39 1.20 -0.49 8.47
C THR A 39 0.05 -1.22 9.16
N TYR A 40 -1.17 -0.69 9.09
CA TYR A 40 -2.38 -1.30 9.65
C TYR A 40 -3.62 -0.77 8.92
N PRO A 41 -4.50 -1.64 8.38
CA PRO A 41 -5.70 -1.21 7.68
C PRO A 41 -6.76 -0.73 8.68
N ASN A 42 -6.73 0.56 9.03
CA ASN A 42 -7.68 1.15 9.96
C ASN A 42 -8.92 1.67 9.22
N CYS A 43 -10.02 0.92 9.27
CA CYS A 43 -11.28 1.33 8.64
C CYS A 43 -11.89 2.59 9.26
N HIS A 44 -11.51 2.99 10.47
CA HIS A 44 -12.10 4.16 11.13
C HIS A 44 -11.61 5.50 10.55
N SER A 45 -10.45 5.52 9.87
CA SER A 45 -9.84 6.75 9.34
C SER A 45 -9.37 6.64 7.90
N GLN A 46 -9.53 5.47 7.26
CA GLN A 46 -8.99 5.20 5.94
C GLN A 46 -9.97 4.40 5.08
N VAL A 47 -9.86 4.62 3.77
CA VAL A 47 -10.55 3.84 2.74
C VAL A 47 -9.76 2.55 2.50
N VAL A 48 -10.07 1.49 3.23
CA VAL A 48 -9.30 0.22 3.22
C VAL A 48 -10.16 -1.02 3.00
N LEU A 49 -11.48 -0.84 2.79
CA LEU A 49 -12.36 -1.97 2.52
C LEU A 49 -12.19 -2.46 1.08
N HIS A 50 -12.27 -3.77 0.92
CA HIS A 50 -12.17 -4.44 -0.38
C HIS A 50 -13.32 -4.00 -1.30
N PRO A 51 -13.14 -3.86 -2.63
CA PRO A 51 -14.18 -3.35 -3.53
C PRO A 51 -15.51 -4.11 -3.54
N GLU A 52 -15.46 -5.43 -3.30
CA GLU A 52 -16.66 -6.28 -3.36
C GLU A 52 -16.95 -7.06 -2.06
N GLN A 53 -15.97 -7.19 -1.16
CA GLN A 53 -16.05 -8.11 -0.02
C GLN A 53 -16.14 -7.31 1.27
N ASP A 54 -16.92 -7.77 2.25
CA ASP A 54 -17.14 -7.07 3.53
C ASP A 54 -15.98 -7.32 4.51
N ARG A 55 -14.79 -6.93 4.08
CA ARG A 55 -13.55 -7.02 4.84
C ARG A 55 -12.57 -5.92 4.42
N VAL A 56 -11.57 -5.69 5.26
CA VAL A 56 -10.39 -4.90 4.87
C VAL A 56 -9.53 -5.65 3.84
N LEU A 57 -8.68 -4.91 3.13
CA LEU A 57 -7.64 -5.51 2.31
C LEU A 57 -6.76 -6.45 3.14
N THR A 58 -6.46 -7.62 2.58
CA THR A 58 -5.56 -8.59 3.17
C THR A 58 -4.10 -8.13 3.08
N VAL A 59 -3.23 -8.72 3.92
CA VAL A 59 -1.78 -8.55 3.84
C VAL A 59 -1.27 -8.79 2.40
N ARG A 60 -1.84 -9.76 1.69
CA ARG A 60 -1.39 -10.10 0.33
C ARG A 60 -1.84 -9.08 -0.71
N GLU A 61 -3.04 -8.55 -0.60
CA GLU A 61 -3.50 -7.45 -1.46
C GLU A 61 -2.63 -6.20 -1.25
N CYS A 62 -2.34 -5.85 0.01
CA CYS A 62 -1.41 -4.77 0.33
C CYS A 62 0.01 -5.05 -0.21
N ALA A 63 0.50 -6.29 -0.13
CA ALA A 63 1.81 -6.65 -0.65
C ALA A 63 1.89 -6.51 -2.18
N ARG A 64 0.83 -6.87 -2.90
CA ARG A 64 0.75 -6.67 -4.36
C ARG A 64 0.73 -5.20 -4.74
N LEU A 65 0.02 -4.36 -3.97
CA LEU A 65 0.06 -2.90 -4.16
C LEU A 65 1.48 -2.32 -4.00
N GLN A 66 2.30 -2.91 -3.12
CA GLN A 66 3.73 -2.58 -2.96
C GLN A 66 4.64 -3.26 -4.00
N GLY A 67 4.09 -4.07 -4.90
CA GLY A 67 4.83 -4.79 -5.94
C GLY A 67 5.63 -5.99 -5.44
N PHE A 68 5.33 -6.52 -4.25
CA PHE A 68 5.95 -7.77 -3.79
C PHE A 68 5.56 -8.93 -4.71
N PRO A 69 6.50 -9.83 -5.02
CA PRO A 69 6.17 -11.04 -5.73
C PRO A 69 5.33 -11.96 -4.82
N ASP A 70 4.44 -12.74 -5.43
CA ASP A 70 3.43 -13.52 -4.71
C ASP A 70 4.03 -14.64 -3.85
N ASP A 71 5.23 -15.09 -4.18
CA ASP A 71 6.03 -16.07 -3.45
C ASP A 71 6.75 -15.49 -2.23
N TYR A 72 6.84 -14.16 -2.09
CA TYR A 72 7.48 -13.52 -0.94
C TYR A 72 6.69 -13.78 0.36
N ARG A 73 7.35 -14.44 1.32
CA ARG A 73 6.76 -14.85 2.61
C ARG A 73 7.06 -13.83 3.70
N PHE A 74 6.02 -13.32 4.33
CA PHE A 74 6.12 -12.49 5.53
C PHE A 74 5.95 -13.35 6.79
N CYS A 75 6.77 -13.11 7.80
CA CYS A 75 6.77 -13.89 9.05
C CYS A 75 6.11 -13.12 10.20
N GLY A 76 5.71 -13.85 11.26
CA GLY A 76 5.07 -13.27 12.45
C GLY A 76 3.55 -13.17 12.36
N THR A 77 2.98 -12.44 13.31
CA THR A 77 1.54 -12.22 13.43
C THR A 77 0.98 -11.40 12.26
N VAL A 78 -0.33 -11.46 12.03
CA VAL A 78 -1.00 -10.70 10.96
C VAL A 78 -0.69 -9.19 11.05
N LYS A 79 -0.70 -8.63 12.27
CA LYS A 79 -0.39 -7.21 12.52
C LYS A 79 1.07 -6.88 12.15
N GLU A 80 2.01 -7.74 12.52
CA GLU A 80 3.42 -7.55 12.16
C GLU A 80 3.66 -7.66 10.67
N ARG A 81 2.90 -8.51 9.98
CA ARG A 81 2.98 -8.67 8.53
C ARG A 81 2.44 -7.43 7.80
N TYR A 82 1.34 -6.83 8.25
CA TYR A 82 0.91 -5.52 7.72
C TYR A 82 1.98 -4.45 7.95
N ARG A 83 2.61 -4.43 9.13
CA ARG A 83 3.69 -3.49 9.42
C ARG A 83 4.89 -3.67 8.49
N GLN A 84 5.29 -4.92 8.21
CA GLN A 84 6.36 -5.22 7.26
C GLN A 84 6.03 -4.69 5.86
N VAL A 85 4.81 -4.92 5.38
CA VAL A 85 4.36 -4.43 4.05
C VAL A 85 4.29 -2.91 4.01
N GLY A 86 3.68 -2.27 5.01
CA GLY A 86 3.48 -0.81 5.02
C GLY A 86 4.77 -0.01 5.19
N ASN A 87 5.77 -0.54 5.90
CA ASN A 87 7.07 0.11 6.06
C ASN A 87 8.05 -0.20 4.92
N ALA A 88 7.74 -1.15 4.04
CA ALA A 88 8.61 -1.51 2.94
C ALA A 88 8.65 -0.42 1.86
N VAL A 89 9.78 -0.35 1.17
CA VAL A 89 9.89 0.39 -0.09
C VAL A 89 9.23 -0.45 -1.19
N ALA A 90 8.44 0.20 -2.05
CA ALA A 90 7.84 -0.47 -3.20
C ALA A 90 8.92 -1.17 -4.04
N ILE A 91 8.73 -2.46 -4.33
CA ILE A 91 9.73 -3.29 -5.01
C ILE A 91 10.14 -2.73 -6.38
N PRO A 92 9.22 -2.20 -7.23
CA PRO A 92 9.62 -1.61 -8.51
C PRO A 92 10.56 -0.40 -8.35
N VAL A 93 10.40 0.38 -7.28
CA VAL A 93 11.27 1.53 -6.97
C VAL A 93 12.65 1.06 -6.57
N ALA A 94 12.73 0.09 -5.64
CA ALA A 94 13.99 -0.50 -5.22
C ALA A 94 14.76 -1.13 -6.39
N LYS A 95 14.05 -1.80 -7.31
CA LYS A 95 14.61 -2.38 -8.53
C LYS A 95 15.22 -1.33 -9.46
N ALA A 96 14.52 -0.22 -9.70
CA ALA A 96 15.03 0.87 -10.53
C ALA A 96 16.30 1.49 -9.93
N LEU A 97 16.32 1.70 -8.62
CA LEU A 97 17.51 2.20 -7.90
C LEU A 97 18.68 1.21 -7.96
N GLY A 98 18.42 -0.09 -7.78
CA GLY A 98 19.44 -1.13 -7.90
C GLY A 98 20.07 -1.19 -9.29
N TYR A 99 19.26 -1.02 -10.34
CA TYR A 99 19.76 -0.93 -11.72
C TYR A 99 20.63 0.30 -11.94
N ALA A 100 20.19 1.48 -11.48
CA ALA A 100 20.98 2.70 -11.56
C ALA A 100 22.33 2.55 -10.83
N LEU A 101 22.33 1.92 -9.65
CA LEU A 101 23.54 1.62 -8.88
C LEU A 101 24.49 0.67 -9.65
N GLY A 102 23.95 -0.39 -10.26
CA GLY A 102 24.74 -1.35 -11.04
C GLY A 102 25.44 -0.71 -12.24
N ILE A 103 24.72 0.12 -13.00
CA ILE A 103 25.28 0.85 -14.15
C ILE A 103 26.31 1.89 -13.71
N ALA A 104 26.05 2.60 -12.60
CA ALA A 104 27.01 3.54 -12.02
C ALA A 104 28.30 2.85 -11.56
N SER A 105 28.19 1.68 -10.93
CA SER A 105 29.34 0.87 -10.50
C SER A 105 30.22 0.43 -11.69
N GLN A 106 29.60 0.16 -12.84
CA GLN A 106 30.30 -0.18 -14.09
C GLN A 106 30.84 1.05 -14.86
N LYS A 107 30.63 2.27 -14.34
CA LYS A 107 31.04 3.55 -14.97
C LYS A 107 30.44 3.76 -16.38
N LEU A 108 29.26 3.19 -16.62
CA LEU A 108 28.55 3.28 -17.90
C LEU A 108 27.61 4.50 -17.98
N ILE A 109 27.55 5.32 -16.93
CA ILE A 109 26.66 6.48 -16.80
C ILE A 109 27.46 7.79 -16.86
N GLY A 110 26.85 8.83 -17.44
CA GLY A 110 27.36 10.21 -17.43
C GLY A 110 27.16 10.92 -16.09
N LYS A 111 27.46 12.22 -16.01
CA LYS A 111 27.26 13.02 -14.77
C LYS A 111 25.82 13.52 -14.57
N GLU A 112 24.89 13.06 -15.39
CA GLU A 112 23.50 13.51 -15.35
C GLU A 112 22.76 13.00 -14.11
N PRO A 113 21.91 13.81 -13.47
CA PRO A 113 21.17 13.42 -12.27
C PRO A 113 20.02 12.45 -12.55
N LEU A 114 19.61 12.31 -13.82
CA LEU A 114 18.49 11.48 -14.25
C LEU A 114 18.95 10.38 -15.20
N MET A 115 18.25 9.24 -15.14
CA MET A 115 18.49 8.10 -16.01
C MET A 115 17.17 7.61 -16.59
N THR A 116 17.18 7.28 -17.88
CA THR A 116 16.06 6.58 -18.53
C THR A 116 16.27 5.07 -18.42
N LEU A 117 15.31 4.37 -17.83
CA LEU A 117 15.31 2.92 -17.75
C LEU A 117 15.06 2.31 -19.15
N PRO A 118 15.61 1.12 -19.45
CA PRO A 118 15.38 0.46 -20.73
C PRO A 118 13.89 0.12 -20.93
N PRO A 119 13.42 -0.03 -22.17
CA PRO A 119 12.03 -0.37 -22.45
C PRO A 119 11.63 -1.68 -21.77
N LYS A 120 10.40 -1.75 -21.27
CA LYS A 120 9.83 -2.91 -20.55
C LYS A 120 10.55 -3.31 -19.25
N PHE A 121 11.38 -2.44 -18.67
CA PHE A 121 12.11 -2.71 -17.41
C PHE A 121 11.19 -3.11 -16.24
N ALA A 122 10.03 -2.46 -16.11
CA ALA A 122 9.03 -2.76 -15.09
C ALA A 122 8.53 -4.22 -15.15
N TYR A 123 8.41 -4.79 -16.35
CA TYR A 123 7.88 -6.14 -16.58
C TYR A 123 8.98 -7.21 -16.72
N SER A 124 10.26 -6.82 -16.71
CA SER A 124 11.36 -7.77 -16.82
C SER A 124 11.50 -8.56 -15.53
N ASN A 125 11.19 -9.86 -15.52
CA ASN A 125 11.47 -10.74 -14.37
C ASN A 125 12.95 -11.14 -14.25
N ARG A 126 13.83 -10.58 -15.09
CA ARG A 126 15.27 -10.79 -15.02
C ARG A 126 15.86 -9.69 -14.15
N LEU A 127 16.32 -10.08 -12.96
CA LEU A 127 17.36 -9.37 -12.22
C LEU A 127 18.71 -9.90 -12.70
#